data_AF-A0A1V4TDW8-F1
#
_entry.id   AF-A0A1V4TDW8-F1
#
_cell.length_a   1.000
_cell.length_b   1.000
_cell.length_c   1.000
_cell.angle_alpha   90.00
_cell.angle_beta   90.00
_cell.angle_gamma   90.00
#
_symmetry.space_group_name_H-M   'P 1'
#
loop_
_entity.id
_entity.type
_entity.pdbx_description
1 polymer ?
#
loop_
_entity_poly.entity_id
_entity_poly.type
_entity_poly.pdbx_seq_one_letter_code
_entity_poly.pdbx_strand_id
1 'polypeptide(L)'
;MTKSTLVKDYMTRAVITVTPDTPNEEVIQLMKKTGHDGFPVKTNDGVIGMITAFDLLLKKWAEHVEDIMSTDVVVADESMSLNDAARVMFRMGISRMPVINEDGALVGIVTNTDIVRSHIERSTPMKVRYFKKTLEDLYDIKTKLVHEMVPIERLRPTQNRVYADELQGRTYELTRGLAEPTIVVKTGNRYILVDGHHRTVASRKLGYDEIDSYVITLDQDIKLGMEKTADKEGIFTFDDIEVIDDAQHPLIAITGPLRKDDKVIKK
;
A
#
# COMPACT_ATOMS: atom_id res chain seq x y z
N MET A 1 13.89 12.99 -18.51
CA MET A 1 14.29 12.67 -17.12
C MET A 1 13.04 12.67 -16.28
N THR A 2 12.63 11.52 -15.74
CA THR A 2 11.51 11.44 -14.78
C THR A 2 11.92 12.17 -13.50
N LYS A 3 11.14 13.19 -13.11
CA LYS A 3 11.36 13.94 -11.87
C LYS A 3 11.48 12.96 -10.71
N SER A 4 12.56 13.07 -9.92
CA SER A 4 12.74 12.24 -8.73
C SER A 4 11.67 12.59 -7.71
N THR A 5 10.99 11.58 -7.18
CA THR A 5 10.01 11.74 -6.10
C THR A 5 10.72 12.12 -4.81
N LEU A 6 10.24 13.15 -4.13
CA LEU A 6 10.86 13.67 -2.92
C LEU A 6 10.13 13.21 -1.66
N VAL A 7 10.80 13.26 -0.51
CA VAL A 7 10.22 12.92 0.79
C VAL A 7 9.00 13.79 1.10
N LYS A 8 9.06 15.10 0.84
CA LYS A 8 7.94 16.03 1.09
C LYS A 8 6.67 15.75 0.30
N ASP A 9 6.77 14.98 -0.79
CA ASP A 9 5.63 14.62 -1.63
C ASP A 9 4.79 13.50 -0.97
N TYR A 10 5.39 12.72 -0.07
CA TYR A 10 4.78 11.52 0.54
C TYR A 10 4.75 11.53 2.07
N MET A 11 5.50 12.41 2.73
CA MET A 11 5.53 12.45 4.20
C MET A 11 4.17 12.85 4.81
N THR A 12 3.92 12.36 6.03
CA THR A 12 2.82 12.87 6.86
C THR A 12 3.28 14.17 7.55
N ARG A 13 2.54 15.27 7.35
CA ARG A 13 2.90 16.60 7.88
C ARG A 13 2.44 16.84 9.33
N ALA A 14 1.29 16.28 9.70
CA ALA A 14 0.75 16.41 11.06
C ALA A 14 1.42 15.38 11.98
N VAL A 15 2.63 15.72 12.44
CA VAL A 15 3.41 14.84 13.31
C VAL A 15 3.06 15.09 14.76
N ILE A 16 2.60 14.04 15.43
CA ILE A 16 2.44 14.06 16.88
C ILE A 16 3.82 13.81 17.50
N THR A 17 4.24 14.71 18.38
CA THR A 17 5.53 14.63 19.08
C THR A 17 5.31 14.58 20.59
N VAL A 18 6.31 14.07 21.30
CA VAL A 18 6.40 14.13 22.75
C VAL A 18 7.65 14.91 23.16
N THR A 19 7.75 15.28 24.43
CA THR A 19 8.91 15.94 25.02
C THR A 19 9.72 14.97 25.88
N PRO A 20 10.97 15.29 26.24
CA PRO A 20 11.82 14.40 27.04
C PRO A 20 11.23 14.09 28.44
N ASP A 21 10.54 15.07 29.02
CA ASP A 21 9.82 15.00 30.29
C ASP A 21 8.39 14.44 30.16
N THR A 22 7.96 14.00 28.98
CA THR A 22 6.66 13.33 28.84
C THR A 22 6.70 12.01 29.62
N PRO A 23 5.71 11.72 30.49
CA PRO A 23 5.65 10.44 31.19
C PRO A 23 5.39 9.27 30.25
N ASN A 24 6.04 8.12 30.49
CA ASN A 24 5.88 6.93 29.64
C ASN A 24 4.45 6.38 29.62
N GLU A 25 3.69 6.56 30.71
CA GLU A 25 2.26 6.24 30.74
C GLU A 25 1.45 7.08 29.75
N GLU A 26 1.77 8.37 29.61
CA GLU A 26 1.10 9.27 28.66
C GLU A 26 1.40 8.86 27.22
N VAL A 27 2.64 8.44 26.94
CA VAL A 27 3.01 7.88 25.63
C VAL A 27 2.16 6.66 25.30
N ILE A 28 1.94 5.74 26.26
CA ILE A 28 1.07 4.57 26.06
C ILE A 28 -0.38 4.99 25.76
N GLN A 29 -0.90 6.00 26.46
CA GLN A 29 -2.24 6.52 26.18
C GLN A 29 -2.32 7.15 24.79
N LEU A 30 -1.26 7.85 24.37
CA LEU A 30 -1.16 8.42 23.05
C LEU A 30 -1.17 7.33 21.97
N MET A 31 -0.39 6.26 22.15
CA MET A 31 -0.40 5.09 21.25
C MET A 31 -1.81 4.49 21.12
N LYS A 32 -2.52 4.31 22.25
CA LYS A 32 -3.90 3.78 22.25
C LYS A 32 -4.87 4.70 21.54
N LYS A 33 -4.73 6.02 21.75
CA LYS A 33 -5.63 7.04 21.20
C LYS A 33 -5.42 7.24 19.70
N THR A 34 -4.18 7.24 19.24
CA THR A 34 -3.84 7.57 17.85
C THR A 34 -3.65 6.34 16.97
N GLY A 35 -3.42 5.16 17.58
CA GLY A 35 -3.03 3.95 16.88
C GLY A 35 -1.60 3.99 16.31
N HIS A 36 -0.79 5.00 16.71
CA HIS A 36 0.62 5.07 16.35
C HIS A 36 1.47 4.26 17.33
N ASP A 37 2.56 3.69 16.83
CA ASP A 37 3.49 2.81 17.56
C ASP A 37 4.84 3.51 17.88
N GLY A 38 4.94 4.82 17.63
CA GLY A 38 6.08 5.63 18.04
C GLY A 38 5.98 7.09 17.64
N PHE A 39 6.73 7.94 18.34
CA PHE A 39 6.67 9.39 18.24
C PHE A 39 8.08 10.01 18.26
N PRO A 40 8.33 11.07 17.48
CA PRO A 40 9.52 11.89 17.65
C PRO A 40 9.49 12.60 19.00
N VAL A 41 10.65 12.61 19.66
CA VAL A 41 10.89 13.37 20.88
C VAL A 41 11.53 14.69 20.48
N LYS A 42 10.86 15.79 20.81
CA LYS A 42 11.20 17.13 20.34
C LYS A 42 11.43 18.08 21.52
N THR A 43 12.44 18.92 21.41
CA THR A 43 12.65 20.11 22.25
C THR A 43 12.44 21.38 21.41
N ASN A 44 12.67 22.55 22.01
CA ASN A 44 12.68 23.80 21.26
C ASN A 44 13.74 23.83 20.15
N ASP A 45 14.83 23.07 20.33
CA ASP A 45 15.99 23.04 19.43
C ASP A 45 15.85 22.02 18.29
N GLY A 46 14.79 21.21 18.29
CA GLY A 46 14.52 20.24 17.23
C GLY A 46 14.21 18.84 17.74
N VAL A 47 14.29 17.86 16.84
CA VAL A 47 14.10 16.44 17.19
C VAL A 47 15.38 15.90 17.80
N ILE A 48 15.29 15.42 19.03
CA ILE A 48 16.43 14.89 19.78
C ILE A 48 16.35 13.37 20.00
N GLY A 49 15.20 12.78 19.72
CA GLY A 49 14.94 11.37 20.02
C GLY A 49 13.76 10.80 19.26
N MET A 50 13.61 9.48 19.37
CA MET A 50 12.43 8.73 18.98
C MET A 50 12.05 7.80 20.12
N ILE A 51 10.76 7.71 20.42
CA ILE A 51 10.23 6.71 21.34
C ILE A 51 9.25 5.80 20.60
N THR A 52 9.39 4.49 20.75
CA THR A 52 8.54 3.48 20.10
C THR A 52 7.97 2.49 21.09
N ALA A 53 6.98 1.71 20.66
CA ALA A 53 6.44 0.62 21.46
C ALA A 53 7.52 -0.40 21.86
N PHE A 54 8.54 -0.61 21.01
CA PHE A 54 9.67 -1.49 21.33
C PHE A 54 10.53 -0.95 22.47
N ASP A 55 10.77 0.35 22.53
CA ASP A 55 11.52 0.96 23.64
C ASP A 55 10.79 0.73 24.98
N LEU A 56 9.47 0.95 25.01
CA LEU A 56 8.63 0.74 26.19
C LEU A 56 8.57 -0.73 26.65
N LEU A 57 8.69 -1.68 25.72
CA LEU A 57 8.58 -3.12 26.02
C LEU A 57 9.92 -3.76 26.38
N LEU A 58 11.02 -3.34 25.73
CA LEU A 58 12.30 -4.03 25.80
C LEU A 58 13.31 -3.36 26.74
N LYS A 59 13.19 -2.04 26.97
CA LYS A 59 14.08 -1.33 27.90
C LYS A 59 13.55 -1.43 29.33
N LYS A 60 14.44 -1.23 30.30
CA LYS A 60 14.05 -1.15 31.71
C LYS A 60 13.07 0.00 31.89
N TRP A 61 11.98 -0.24 32.61
CA TRP A 61 10.99 0.79 32.89
C TRP A 61 11.62 2.02 33.55
N ALA A 62 11.23 3.19 33.06
CA ALA A 62 11.56 4.49 33.60
C ALA A 62 10.28 5.36 33.62
N GLU A 63 10.29 6.47 34.35
CA GLU A 63 9.12 7.35 34.43
C GLU A 63 8.97 8.22 33.19
N HIS A 64 10.08 8.71 32.63
CA HIS A 64 10.08 9.71 31.55
C HIS A 64 10.64 9.14 30.24
N VAL A 65 10.27 9.80 29.14
CA VAL A 65 10.69 9.44 27.78
C VAL A 65 12.20 9.51 27.60
N GLU A 66 12.86 10.52 28.17
CA GLU A 66 14.30 10.74 27.99
C GLU A 66 15.16 9.55 28.42
N ASP A 67 14.70 8.79 29.41
CA ASP A 67 15.41 7.65 29.97
C ASP A 67 15.38 6.41 29.08
N ILE A 68 14.42 6.35 28.15
CA ILE A 68 14.18 5.16 27.31
C ILE A 68 14.09 5.46 25.81
N MET A 69 14.07 6.73 25.40
CA MET A 69 14.10 7.06 23.98
C MET A 69 15.39 6.60 23.31
N SER A 70 15.34 6.47 21.98
CA SER A 70 16.53 6.31 21.16
C SER A 70 17.00 7.69 20.70
N THR A 71 18.26 8.02 20.98
CA THR A 71 18.86 9.34 20.72
C THR A 71 19.55 9.43 19.36
N ASP A 72 19.94 8.30 18.76
CA ASP A 72 20.54 8.23 17.43
C ASP A 72 19.46 8.35 16.35
N VAL A 73 18.84 9.53 16.25
CA VAL A 73 17.75 9.78 15.32
C VAL A 73 18.30 10.07 13.94
N VAL A 74 17.99 9.17 12.99
CA VAL A 74 18.19 9.45 11.57
C VAL A 74 16.99 10.24 11.06
N VAL A 75 17.27 11.45 10.57
CA VAL A 75 16.27 12.34 9.97
C VAL A 75 16.45 12.42 8.45
N ALA A 76 15.35 12.66 7.73
CA ALA A 76 15.38 13.00 6.32
C ALA A 76 15.21 14.50 6.10
N ASP A 77 15.91 15.05 5.12
CA ASP A 77 15.59 16.37 4.58
C ASP A 77 14.33 16.27 3.70
N GLU A 78 13.44 17.27 3.74
CA GLU A 78 12.20 17.25 2.98
C GLU A 78 12.41 17.20 1.45
N SER A 79 13.56 17.69 0.97
CA SER A 79 14.00 17.63 -0.42
C SER A 79 14.78 16.37 -0.78
N MET A 80 15.05 15.48 0.18
CA MET A 80 15.70 14.20 -0.05
C MET A 80 14.87 13.35 -1.02
N SER A 81 15.54 12.56 -1.87
CA SER A 81 14.82 11.61 -2.72
C SER A 81 14.21 10.49 -1.88
N LEU A 82 12.99 10.09 -2.23
CA LEU A 82 12.27 9.05 -1.49
C LEU A 82 12.97 7.68 -1.58
N ASN A 83 13.66 7.41 -2.71
CA ASN A 83 14.48 6.21 -2.88
C ASN A 83 15.71 6.21 -1.97
N ASP A 84 16.35 7.36 -1.77
CA ASP A 84 17.49 7.47 -0.86
C ASP A 84 17.04 7.31 0.60
N ALA A 85 15.89 7.90 0.94
CA ALA A 85 15.25 7.68 2.24
C ALA A 85 14.99 6.18 2.49
N ALA A 86 14.43 5.46 1.50
CA ALA A 86 14.21 4.02 1.58
C ALA A 86 15.53 3.23 1.77
N ARG A 87 16.60 3.62 1.07
CA ARG A 87 17.94 3.01 1.22
C ARG A 87 18.53 3.25 2.61
N VAL A 88 18.33 4.43 3.18
CA VAL A 88 18.75 4.74 4.55
C VAL A 88 17.96 3.89 5.54
N MET A 89 16.63 3.85 5.43
CA MET A 89 15.76 3.02 6.27
C MET A 89 16.18 1.55 6.24
N PHE A 90 16.39 0.99 5.04
CA PHE A 90 16.81 -0.40 4.87
C PHE A 90 18.18 -0.69 5.50
N ARG A 91 19.19 0.16 5.24
CA ARG A 91 20.54 -0.05 5.77
C ARG A 91 20.62 0.09 7.29
N MET A 92 19.83 1.00 7.86
CA MET A 92 19.83 1.26 9.30
C MET A 92 18.82 0.37 10.06
N GLY A 93 18.01 -0.43 9.37
CA GLY A 93 16.99 -1.27 10.00
C GLY A 93 15.85 -0.48 10.65
N ILE A 94 15.62 0.76 10.24
CA ILE A 94 14.58 1.63 10.78
C ILE A 94 13.35 1.66 9.86
N SER A 95 12.16 1.83 10.44
CA SER A 95 10.89 1.80 9.69
C SER A 95 10.29 3.18 9.42
N ARG A 96 10.88 4.23 9.99
CA ARG A 96 10.43 5.62 9.90
C ARG A 96 11.58 6.59 10.16
N MET A 97 11.43 7.79 9.63
CA MET A 97 12.34 8.91 9.86
C MET A 97 11.53 10.20 10.04
N PRO A 98 11.82 11.00 11.08
CA PRO A 98 11.37 12.39 11.12
C PRO A 98 11.92 13.14 9.90
N VAL A 99 11.13 14.08 9.38
CA VAL A 99 11.49 14.90 8.23
C VAL A 99 11.68 16.33 8.67
N ILE A 100 12.83 16.90 8.36
CA ILE A 100 13.20 18.28 8.68
C ILE A 100 13.28 19.14 7.41
N ASN A 101 13.09 20.45 7.57
CA ASN A 101 13.39 21.42 6.53
C ASN A 101 14.84 21.93 6.62
N GLU A 102 15.22 22.87 5.75
CA GLU A 102 16.56 23.47 5.71
C GLU A 102 16.96 24.17 7.03
N ASP A 103 15.98 24.67 7.81
CA ASP A 103 16.20 25.30 9.11
C ASP A 103 16.35 24.27 10.27
N GLY A 104 16.27 22.97 9.98
CA GLY A 104 16.31 21.91 10.98
C GLY A 104 14.98 21.69 11.73
N ALA A 105 13.91 22.37 11.33
CA ALA A 105 12.60 22.23 11.96
C ALA A 105 11.89 20.95 11.48
N LEU A 106 11.28 20.21 12.41
CA LEU A 106 10.43 19.07 12.09
C LEU A 106 9.20 19.51 11.28
N VAL A 107 9.09 19.02 10.06
CA VAL A 107 8.00 19.32 9.11
C VAL A 107 7.18 18.10 8.70
N GLY A 108 7.64 16.89 9.04
CA GLY A 108 6.91 15.67 8.71
C GLY A 108 7.51 14.40 9.30
N ILE A 109 6.91 13.27 8.96
CA ILE A 109 7.44 11.93 9.20
C ILE A 109 7.20 11.09 7.95
N VAL A 110 8.22 10.31 7.56
CA VAL A 110 8.14 9.37 6.44
C VAL A 110 8.37 7.95 6.96
N THR A 111 7.59 7.00 6.47
CA THR A 111 7.59 5.60 6.92
C THR A 111 7.77 4.64 5.74
N ASN A 112 8.06 3.37 6.02
CA ASN A 112 8.06 2.31 5.00
C ASN A 112 6.73 2.23 4.24
N THR A 113 5.60 2.52 4.89
CA THR A 113 4.29 2.56 4.23
C THR A 113 4.22 3.67 3.19
N ASP A 114 4.81 4.83 3.45
CA ASP A 114 4.87 5.94 2.48
C ASP A 114 5.78 5.58 1.29
N ILE A 115 6.89 4.88 1.54
CA ILE A 115 7.75 4.33 0.48
C ILE A 115 6.96 3.36 -0.40
N VAL A 116 6.27 2.40 0.20
CA VAL A 116 5.45 1.41 -0.51
C VAL A 116 4.33 2.10 -1.30
N ARG A 117 3.60 3.03 -0.69
CA ARG A 117 2.58 3.86 -1.35
C ARG A 117 3.15 4.57 -2.59
N SER A 118 4.36 5.12 -2.50
CA SER A 118 4.99 5.78 -3.65
C SER A 118 5.31 4.84 -4.79
N HIS A 119 5.73 3.61 -4.50
CA HIS A 119 6.00 2.61 -5.54
C HIS A 119 4.71 2.20 -6.24
N ILE A 120 3.65 2.02 -5.44
CA ILE A 120 2.28 1.74 -5.89
C ILE A 120 1.81 2.84 -6.86
N GLU A 121 1.81 4.10 -6.42
CA GLU A 121 1.35 5.25 -7.22
C GLU A 121 2.18 5.48 -8.49
N ARG A 122 3.48 5.13 -8.49
CA ARG A 122 4.35 5.33 -9.66
C ARG A 122 4.31 4.16 -10.65
N SER A 123 4.08 2.94 -10.17
CA SER A 123 4.15 1.76 -11.04
C SER A 123 2.95 1.69 -11.99
N THR A 124 1.75 2.04 -11.52
CA THR A 124 0.51 1.91 -12.29
C THR A 124 0.46 2.83 -13.50
N PRO A 125 0.75 4.15 -13.42
CA PRO A 125 0.70 5.03 -14.60
C PRO A 125 1.76 4.68 -15.66
N MET A 126 2.91 4.13 -15.26
CA MET A 126 3.91 3.65 -16.24
C MET A 126 3.45 2.38 -16.94
N LYS A 127 2.96 1.39 -16.19
CA LYS A 127 2.39 0.14 -16.75
C LYS A 127 1.26 0.45 -17.72
N VAL A 128 0.34 1.34 -17.34
CA VAL A 128 -0.78 1.77 -18.19
C VAL A 128 -0.31 2.43 -19.48
N ARG A 129 0.65 3.37 -19.41
CA ARG A 129 1.20 4.02 -20.62
C ARG A 129 1.93 3.05 -21.53
N TYR A 130 2.71 2.13 -20.96
CA TYR A 130 3.39 1.09 -21.72
C TYR A 130 2.38 0.19 -22.43
N PHE A 131 1.39 -0.32 -21.69
CA PHE A 131 0.35 -1.18 -22.23
C PHE A 131 -0.50 -0.49 -23.30
N LYS A 132 -0.89 0.77 -23.06
CA LYS A 132 -1.53 1.64 -24.05
C LYS A 132 -0.72 1.69 -25.36
N LYS A 133 0.57 2.00 -25.26
CA LYS A 133 1.47 2.08 -26.43
C LYS A 133 1.56 0.73 -27.14
N THR A 134 1.69 -0.37 -26.40
CA THR A 134 1.71 -1.71 -26.97
C THR A 134 0.43 -2.04 -27.75
N LEU A 135 -0.75 -1.63 -27.26
CA LEU A 135 -2.01 -1.82 -27.98
C LEU A 135 -2.05 -0.99 -29.27
N GLU A 136 -1.60 0.26 -29.23
CA GLU A 136 -1.48 1.13 -30.42
C GLU A 136 -0.57 0.49 -31.48
N ASP A 137 0.60 0.00 -31.06
CA ASP A 137 1.59 -0.60 -31.96
C ASP A 137 1.14 -1.97 -32.52
N LEU A 138 0.49 -2.82 -31.70
CA LEU A 138 0.07 -4.17 -32.10
C LEU A 138 -1.13 -4.17 -33.05
N TYR A 139 -2.06 -3.24 -32.88
CA TYR A 139 -3.32 -3.22 -33.61
C TYR A 139 -3.43 -2.07 -34.62
N ASP A 140 -2.41 -1.20 -34.71
CA ASP A 140 -2.40 0.01 -35.56
C ASP A 140 -3.64 0.88 -35.31
N ILE A 141 -3.88 1.19 -34.03
CA ILE A 141 -5.06 1.91 -33.55
C ILE A 141 -4.70 3.16 -32.76
N LYS A 142 -5.67 4.04 -32.54
CA LYS A 142 -5.53 5.14 -31.57
C LYS A 142 -6.25 4.79 -30.28
N THR A 143 -5.70 5.27 -29.17
CA THR A 143 -6.31 5.05 -27.87
C THR A 143 -6.44 6.33 -27.06
N LYS A 144 -7.50 6.41 -26.26
CA LYS A 144 -7.70 7.45 -25.25
C LYS A 144 -7.53 6.84 -23.87
N LEU A 145 -6.72 7.47 -23.02
CA LEU A 145 -6.58 7.09 -21.63
C LEU A 145 -7.35 8.08 -20.75
N VAL A 146 -8.23 7.57 -19.89
CA VAL A 146 -8.94 8.33 -18.85
C VAL A 146 -8.79 7.63 -17.50
N HIS A 147 -8.91 8.38 -16.41
CA HIS A 147 -8.94 7.88 -15.04
C HIS A 147 -10.35 8.17 -14.50
N GLU A 148 -11.11 7.12 -14.21
CA GLU A 148 -12.52 7.22 -13.81
C GLU A 148 -12.94 6.06 -12.89
N MET A 149 -14.02 6.26 -12.14
CA MET A 149 -14.72 5.17 -11.44
C MET A 149 -15.51 4.36 -12.47
N VAL A 150 -15.36 3.03 -12.43
CA VAL A 150 -16.07 2.11 -13.35
C VAL A 150 -16.99 1.20 -12.53
N PRO A 151 -18.27 1.08 -12.91
CA PRO A 151 -19.18 0.11 -12.28
C PRO A 151 -18.64 -1.31 -12.40
N ILE A 152 -18.53 -2.02 -11.27
CA ILE A 152 -17.95 -3.36 -11.20
C ILE A 152 -18.73 -4.35 -12.07
N GLU A 153 -20.06 -4.21 -12.13
CA GLU A 153 -20.94 -5.04 -12.95
C GLU A 153 -20.67 -4.94 -14.47
N ARG A 154 -20.04 -3.85 -14.93
CA ARG A 154 -19.67 -3.67 -16.34
C ARG A 154 -18.34 -4.32 -16.67
N LEU A 155 -17.51 -4.58 -15.67
CA LEU A 155 -16.18 -5.13 -15.84
C LEU A 155 -16.26 -6.62 -16.16
N ARG A 156 -15.51 -7.00 -17.19
CA ARG A 156 -15.36 -8.38 -17.61
C ARG A 156 -13.99 -8.90 -17.16
N PRO A 157 -13.93 -9.91 -16.27
CA PRO A 157 -12.67 -10.47 -15.84
C PRO A 157 -11.99 -11.29 -16.95
N THR A 158 -10.66 -11.34 -16.85
CA THR A 158 -9.78 -12.09 -17.76
C THR A 158 -8.99 -13.21 -17.07
N GLN A 159 -9.11 -13.34 -15.75
CA GLN A 159 -8.48 -14.38 -14.94
C GLN A 159 -9.56 -15.25 -14.30
N ASN A 160 -9.30 -16.56 -14.21
CA ASN A 160 -10.23 -17.55 -13.66
C ASN A 160 -10.09 -17.78 -12.15
N ARG A 161 -9.04 -17.23 -11.52
CA ARG A 161 -8.74 -17.47 -10.11
C ARG A 161 -8.15 -16.26 -9.43
N VAL A 162 -8.43 -16.14 -8.13
CA VAL A 162 -7.75 -15.23 -7.20
C VAL A 162 -7.41 -15.98 -5.91
N TYR A 163 -6.37 -15.55 -5.21
CA TYR A 163 -5.89 -16.21 -3.99
C TYR A 163 -6.44 -15.53 -2.74
N ALA A 164 -6.84 -16.32 -1.74
CA ALA A 164 -7.50 -15.82 -0.54
C ALA A 164 -6.58 -14.94 0.34
N ASP A 165 -5.30 -15.28 0.44
CA ASP A 165 -4.29 -14.51 1.17
C ASP A 165 -4.06 -13.12 0.55
N GLU A 166 -3.95 -13.06 -0.78
CA GLU A 166 -3.84 -11.80 -1.51
C GLU A 166 -5.11 -10.95 -1.38
N LEU A 167 -6.30 -11.58 -1.40
CA LEU A 167 -7.57 -10.86 -1.19
C LEU A 167 -7.62 -10.16 0.16
N GLN A 168 -7.12 -10.78 1.22
CA GLN A 168 -7.05 -10.15 2.54
C GLN A 168 -6.17 -8.89 2.51
N GLY A 169 -5.02 -8.96 1.86
CA GLY A 169 -4.14 -7.82 1.62
C GLY A 169 -4.82 -6.69 0.84
N ARG A 170 -5.50 -7.01 -0.26
CA ARG A 170 -6.24 -6.02 -1.06
C ARG A 170 -7.41 -5.39 -0.31
N THR A 171 -8.09 -6.16 0.53
CA THR A 171 -9.14 -5.65 1.42
C THR A 171 -8.57 -4.60 2.37
N TYR A 172 -7.42 -4.88 2.99
CA TYR A 172 -6.73 -3.92 3.85
C TYR A 172 -6.33 -2.64 3.09
N GLU A 173 -5.71 -2.77 1.91
CA GLU A 173 -5.32 -1.63 1.08
C GLU A 173 -6.51 -0.74 0.70
N LEU A 174 -7.64 -1.34 0.29
CA LEU A 174 -8.87 -0.64 -0.08
C LEU A 174 -9.44 0.17 1.09
N THR A 175 -9.55 -0.44 2.28
CA THR A 175 -10.09 0.24 3.48
C THR A 175 -9.23 1.42 3.95
N ARG A 176 -7.95 1.46 3.57
CA ARG A 176 -6.99 2.51 3.92
C ARG A 176 -6.80 3.56 2.80
N GLY A 177 -7.48 3.42 1.66
CA GLY A 177 -7.28 4.29 0.50
C GLY A 177 -5.89 4.15 -0.12
N LEU A 178 -5.28 2.97 -0.01
CA LEU A 178 -3.93 2.66 -0.52
C LEU A 178 -3.95 1.78 -1.76
N ALA A 179 -5.12 1.33 -2.19
CA ALA A 179 -5.26 0.46 -3.35
C ALA A 179 -4.94 1.22 -4.66
N GLU A 180 -4.14 0.63 -5.53
CA GLU A 180 -3.93 1.18 -6.87
C GLU A 180 -5.22 1.08 -7.71
N PRO A 181 -5.44 2.03 -8.65
CA PRO A 181 -6.49 1.90 -9.64
C PRO A 181 -6.32 0.64 -10.49
N THR A 182 -7.43 0.03 -10.90
CA THR A 182 -7.40 -1.10 -11.86
C THR A 182 -7.04 -0.63 -13.27
N ILE A 183 -6.69 -1.57 -14.15
CA ILE A 183 -6.44 -1.28 -15.57
C ILE A 183 -7.54 -1.94 -16.40
N VAL A 184 -8.26 -1.13 -17.17
CA VAL A 184 -9.42 -1.56 -17.97
C VAL A 184 -9.22 -1.14 -19.41
N VAL A 185 -9.52 -2.03 -20.36
CA VAL A 185 -9.63 -1.68 -21.78
C VAL A 185 -11.08 -1.63 -22.18
N LYS A 186 -11.51 -0.48 -22.70
CA LYS A 186 -12.82 -0.30 -23.30
C LYS A 186 -12.74 -0.49 -24.81
N THR A 187 -13.42 -1.52 -25.32
CA THR A 187 -13.47 -1.87 -26.74
C THR A 187 -14.93 -2.07 -27.15
N GLY A 188 -15.44 -1.24 -28.06
CA GLY A 188 -16.87 -1.10 -28.29
C GLY A 188 -17.63 -0.80 -26.98
N ASN A 189 -18.55 -1.69 -26.61
CA ASN A 189 -19.32 -1.61 -25.35
C ASN A 189 -18.76 -2.49 -24.21
N ARG A 190 -17.65 -3.20 -24.46
CA ARG A 190 -17.06 -4.16 -23.50
C ARG A 190 -15.98 -3.47 -22.66
N TYR A 191 -15.98 -3.70 -21.35
CA TYR A 191 -14.96 -3.21 -20.42
C TYR A 191 -14.16 -4.41 -19.92
N ILE A 192 -12.99 -4.64 -20.50
CA ILE A 192 -12.15 -5.81 -20.22
C ILE A 192 -11.18 -5.45 -19.09
N LEU A 193 -11.28 -6.13 -17.95
CA LEU A 193 -10.35 -5.96 -16.84
C LEU A 193 -9.02 -6.63 -17.17
N VAL A 194 -7.96 -5.83 -17.24
CA VAL A 194 -6.60 -6.28 -17.57
C VAL A 194 -5.80 -6.58 -16.31
N ASP A 195 -5.92 -5.72 -15.30
CA ASP A 195 -5.20 -5.85 -14.02
C ASP A 195 -6.07 -5.37 -12.86
N GLY A 196 -5.95 -6.04 -11.71
CA GLY A 196 -6.65 -5.69 -10.48
C GLY A 196 -7.80 -6.63 -10.10
N HIS A 197 -7.83 -7.90 -10.56
CA HIS A 197 -8.90 -8.85 -10.26
C HIS A 197 -9.11 -9.08 -8.76
N HIS A 198 -8.04 -9.25 -7.97
CA HIS A 198 -8.18 -9.33 -6.51
C HIS A 198 -8.75 -8.05 -5.90
N ARG A 199 -8.38 -6.86 -6.43
CA ARG A 199 -8.95 -5.59 -5.97
C ARG A 199 -10.44 -5.52 -6.29
N THR A 200 -10.86 -5.90 -7.50
CA THR A 200 -12.27 -5.89 -7.87
C THR A 200 -13.09 -6.89 -7.07
N VAL A 201 -12.58 -8.11 -6.84
CA VAL A 201 -13.23 -9.12 -5.99
C VAL A 201 -13.30 -8.64 -4.53
N ALA A 202 -12.23 -8.05 -4.00
CA ALA A 202 -12.23 -7.48 -2.64
C ALA A 202 -13.19 -6.30 -2.52
N SER A 203 -13.24 -5.40 -3.52
CA SER A 203 -14.18 -4.28 -3.55
C SER A 203 -15.64 -4.76 -3.55
N ARG A 204 -15.96 -5.78 -4.34
CA ARG A 204 -17.30 -6.41 -4.35
C ARG A 204 -17.64 -7.03 -2.99
N LYS A 205 -16.69 -7.70 -2.32
CA LYS A 205 -16.87 -8.25 -0.97
C LYS A 205 -17.09 -7.17 0.09
N LEU A 206 -16.50 -5.99 -0.08
CA LEU A 206 -16.69 -4.82 0.78
C LEU A 206 -17.98 -4.05 0.49
N GLY A 207 -18.73 -4.41 -0.57
CA GLY A 207 -19.98 -3.76 -0.96
C GLY A 207 -19.80 -2.47 -1.76
N TYR A 208 -18.66 -2.26 -2.40
CA TYR A 208 -18.50 -1.17 -3.36
C TYR A 208 -19.08 -1.54 -4.72
N ASP A 209 -19.84 -0.63 -5.33
CA ASP A 209 -20.47 -0.83 -6.65
C ASP A 209 -19.56 -0.38 -7.81
N GLU A 210 -18.59 0.49 -7.53
CA GLU A 210 -17.66 1.05 -8.50
C GLU A 210 -16.21 0.85 -8.03
N ILE A 211 -15.27 0.85 -8.98
CA ILE A 211 -13.84 0.75 -8.69
C ILE A 211 -13.02 1.77 -9.48
N ASP A 212 -12.06 2.39 -8.81
CA ASP A 212 -11.15 3.36 -9.41
C ASP A 212 -10.27 2.69 -10.48
N SER A 213 -10.22 3.29 -11.67
CA SER A 213 -9.68 2.62 -12.87
C SER A 213 -9.01 3.57 -13.86
N TYR A 214 -7.89 3.11 -14.43
CA TYR A 214 -7.38 3.63 -15.70
C TYR A 214 -8.06 2.92 -16.87
N VAL A 215 -8.82 3.66 -17.67
CA VAL A 215 -9.57 3.13 -18.82
C VAL A 215 -8.88 3.53 -20.12
N ILE A 216 -8.40 2.54 -20.86
CA ILE A 216 -7.84 2.69 -22.21
C ILE A 216 -8.98 2.38 -23.20
N THR A 217 -9.52 3.42 -23.83
CA THR A 217 -10.55 3.29 -24.87
C THR A 217 -9.91 3.12 -26.23
N LEU A 218 -10.26 2.05 -26.94
CA LEU A 218 -9.86 1.81 -28.32
C LEU A 218 -10.82 2.52 -29.28
N ASP A 219 -10.30 3.06 -30.38
CA ASP A 219 -11.13 3.65 -31.45
C ASP A 219 -11.77 2.62 -32.39
N GLN A 220 -11.45 1.34 -32.21
CA GLN A 220 -12.00 0.21 -32.96
C GLN A 220 -12.51 -0.88 -32.01
N ASP A 221 -13.58 -1.59 -32.39
CA ASP A 221 -14.06 -2.78 -31.65
C ASP A 221 -13.17 -3.98 -31.98
N ILE A 222 -12.16 -4.17 -31.15
CA ILE A 222 -11.19 -5.26 -31.26
C ILE A 222 -11.43 -6.24 -30.12
N LYS A 223 -11.51 -7.53 -30.48
CA LYS A 223 -11.58 -8.62 -29.51
C LYS A 223 -10.16 -9.02 -29.06
N LEU A 224 -9.83 -8.70 -27.81
CA LEU A 224 -8.47 -8.87 -27.28
C LEU A 224 -8.09 -10.33 -27.09
N GLY A 225 -6.79 -10.65 -27.14
CA GLY A 225 -6.28 -12.00 -26.90
C GLY A 225 -6.68 -12.57 -25.54
N MET A 226 -6.50 -11.79 -24.47
CA MET A 226 -6.91 -12.17 -23.10
C MET A 226 -8.43 -12.39 -22.97
N GLU A 227 -9.25 -11.61 -23.67
CA GLU A 227 -10.70 -11.80 -23.70
C GLU A 227 -11.07 -13.09 -24.42
N LYS A 228 -10.37 -13.45 -25.51
CA LYS A 228 -10.56 -14.74 -26.20
C LYS A 228 -10.16 -15.92 -25.33
N THR A 229 -9.10 -15.79 -24.53
CA THR A 229 -8.70 -16.84 -23.58
C THR A 229 -9.75 -17.00 -22.49
N ALA A 230 -10.22 -15.89 -21.90
CA ALA A 230 -11.28 -15.90 -20.89
C ALA A 230 -12.58 -16.54 -21.40
N ASP A 231 -12.98 -16.25 -22.65
CA ASP A 231 -14.14 -16.91 -23.30
C ASP A 231 -14.00 -18.44 -23.32
N LYS A 232 -12.81 -18.95 -23.67
CA LYS A 232 -12.56 -20.40 -23.77
C LYS A 232 -12.62 -21.08 -22.40
N GLU A 233 -12.29 -20.36 -21.35
CA GLU A 233 -12.34 -20.82 -19.97
C GLU A 233 -13.70 -20.60 -19.31
N GLY A 234 -14.67 -20.02 -20.04
CA GLY A 234 -16.01 -19.77 -19.51
C GLY A 234 -16.10 -18.59 -18.53
N ILE A 235 -15.13 -17.67 -18.57
CA ILE A 235 -15.04 -16.54 -17.64
C ILE A 235 -15.72 -15.31 -18.25
N PHE A 236 -16.85 -14.90 -17.68
CA PHE A 236 -17.63 -13.74 -18.15
C PHE A 236 -17.90 -12.70 -17.07
N THR A 237 -18.00 -13.14 -15.82
CA THR A 237 -18.35 -12.33 -14.65
C THR A 237 -17.42 -12.69 -13.47
N PHE A 238 -17.41 -11.85 -12.43
CA PHE A 238 -16.62 -12.16 -11.23
C PHE A 238 -17.17 -13.36 -10.44
N ASP A 239 -18.38 -13.83 -10.73
CA ASP A 239 -18.94 -15.05 -10.13
C ASP A 239 -18.34 -16.32 -10.76
N ASP A 240 -17.71 -16.20 -11.94
CA ASP A 240 -16.98 -17.29 -12.61
C ASP A 240 -15.55 -17.46 -12.07
N ILE A 241 -15.09 -16.58 -11.18
CA ILE A 241 -13.73 -16.61 -10.61
C ILE A 241 -13.69 -17.50 -9.38
N GLU A 242 -12.79 -18.47 -9.38
CA GLU A 242 -12.53 -19.32 -8.22
C GLU A 242 -11.62 -18.60 -7.20
N VAL A 243 -12.05 -18.57 -5.94
CA VAL A 243 -11.19 -18.12 -4.84
C VAL A 243 -10.47 -19.34 -4.28
N ILE A 244 -9.16 -19.44 -4.53
CA ILE A 244 -8.35 -20.57 -4.09
C ILE A 244 -7.89 -20.30 -2.66
N ASP A 245 -8.32 -21.18 -1.75
CA ASP A 245 -7.94 -21.20 -0.33
C ASP A 245 -6.69 -22.09 -0.11
N ASP A 246 -6.56 -23.17 -0.90
CA ASP A 246 -5.51 -24.17 -0.81
C ASP A 246 -4.32 -23.88 -1.74
N ALA A 247 -3.60 -22.82 -1.41
CA ALA A 247 -2.15 -22.70 -1.59
C ALA A 247 -1.77 -21.30 -1.09
N GLN A 248 -1.07 -21.24 0.04
CA GLN A 248 -0.21 -20.09 0.28
C GLN A 248 0.64 -19.89 -0.99
N HIS A 249 0.71 -18.65 -1.50
CA HIS A 249 1.52 -18.34 -2.67
C HIS A 249 2.88 -19.07 -2.56
N PRO A 250 3.42 -19.72 -3.61
CA PRO A 250 4.67 -20.51 -3.52
C PRO A 250 5.92 -19.73 -3.07
N LEU A 251 5.78 -18.44 -2.78
CA LEU A 251 6.83 -17.52 -2.32
C LEU A 251 6.56 -16.95 -0.91
N ILE A 252 5.43 -17.29 -0.27
CA ILE A 252 5.05 -16.81 1.05
C ILE A 252 4.65 -18.02 1.89
N ALA A 253 5.33 -18.24 3.01
CA ALA A 253 4.91 -19.20 4.02
C ALA A 253 4.42 -18.41 5.24
N ILE A 254 3.15 -18.56 5.60
CA ILE A 254 2.64 -18.06 6.89
C ILE A 254 2.74 -19.23 7.86
N THR A 255 3.71 -19.16 8.78
CA THR A 255 3.76 -20.08 9.91
C THR A 255 2.75 -19.62 10.95
N GLY A 256 1.74 -20.46 11.21
CA GLY A 256 0.83 -20.22 12.33
C GLY A 256 1.58 -20.33 13.67
N PRO A 257 1.11 -19.68 14.74
CA PRO A 257 1.59 -19.98 16.08
C PRO A 257 1.24 -21.43 16.41
N LEU A 258 2.21 -22.20 16.90
CA LEU A 258 1.98 -23.49 17.55
C LEU A 258 1.10 -23.28 18.80
N ARG A 259 -0.22 -23.21 18.60
CA ARG A 259 -1.18 -23.43 19.69
C ARG A 259 -1.12 -24.92 20.01
N LYS A 260 -0.51 -25.24 21.14
CA LYS A 260 -0.58 -26.57 21.77
C LYS A 260 -2.02 -27.06 21.72
N ASP A 261 -2.21 -28.27 21.19
CA ASP A 261 -3.47 -28.98 21.21
C ASP A 261 -4.05 -29.01 22.63
N ASP A 262 -5.20 -28.37 22.80
CA ASP A 262 -6.16 -28.74 23.83
C ASP A 262 -6.65 -30.15 23.49
N LYS A 263 -5.97 -31.17 24.04
CA LYS A 263 -6.55 -32.50 24.13
C LYS A 263 -7.70 -32.47 25.11
N VAL A 264 -8.87 -32.24 24.54
CA VAL A 264 -10.18 -32.53 25.11
C VAL A 264 -10.19 -33.97 25.63
N ILE A 265 -10.53 -34.07 26.92
CA ILE A 265 -10.93 -35.27 27.64
C ILE A 265 -12.06 -35.98 26.89
N LYS A 266 -11.81 -37.22 26.44
CA LYS A 266 -12.74 -38.36 26.35
C LYS A 266 -11.85 -39.61 26.45
N LYS A 267 -12.02 -40.58 27.34
CA LYS A 267 -13.15 -41.06 28.12
C LYS A 267 -12.59 -41.77 29.36
#